data_AF-A0A7Y3J7H8-F1
#
_entry.id   AF-A0A7Y3J7H8-F1
#
_cell.length_a   1.000
_cell.length_b   1.000
_cell.length_c   1.000
_cell.angle_alpha   90.00
_cell.angle_beta   90.00
_cell.angle_gamma   90.00
#
_symmetry.space_group_name_H-M   'P 1'
#
loop_
_entity.id
_entity.type
_entity.pdbx_description
1 polymer ?
#
loop_
_entity_poly.entity_id
_entity_poly.type
_entity_poly.pdbx_seq_one_letter_code
_entity_poly.pdbx_strand_id
1 'polypeptide(L)'
;MDATVETPATHRVRVWDLPTRLSHWAIVTLFGICWWAAKSDHMRWHLIAGYALLGVVWFRLAWGFWGGQTARFSDFVRGPAATLRYLRKLLSRGVGDSPAPLGHNPLGALSVLAMLALLVSQTTFGLFAVDVDGIASGPWSMWVSFDTGRRFAHWHATNFH
;
A
#
# COMPACT_ATOMS: atom_id res chain seq x y z
N MET A 1 24.26 -39.51 -35.88
CA MET A 1 24.96 -38.65 -34.90
C MET A 1 23.90 -37.72 -34.35
N ASP A 2 23.29 -38.08 -33.23
CA ASP A 2 22.23 -37.29 -32.58
C ASP A 2 22.85 -36.09 -31.86
N ALA A 3 22.47 -34.88 -32.28
CA ALA A 3 22.81 -33.66 -31.59
C ALA A 3 21.91 -33.53 -30.35
N THR A 4 22.49 -33.68 -29.17
CA THR A 4 21.80 -33.40 -27.90
C THR A 4 21.56 -31.90 -27.79
N VAL A 5 20.30 -31.46 -27.90
CA VAL A 5 19.90 -30.08 -27.65
C VAL A 5 20.05 -29.81 -26.16
N GLU A 6 21.10 -29.08 -25.75
CA GLU A 6 21.21 -28.58 -24.39
C GLU A 6 20.15 -27.49 -24.16
N THR A 7 19.13 -27.78 -23.36
CA THR A 7 18.19 -26.76 -22.89
C THR A 7 18.92 -25.74 -22.01
N PRO A 8 18.79 -24.43 -22.27
CA PRO A 8 19.48 -23.40 -21.49
C PRO A 8 19.07 -23.47 -20.02
N ALA A 9 20.06 -23.42 -19.13
CA ALA A 9 19.84 -23.44 -17.69
C ALA A 9 18.94 -22.26 -17.26
N THR A 10 17.78 -22.56 -16.68
CA THR A 10 16.85 -21.53 -16.20
C THR A 10 17.38 -20.91 -14.91
N HIS A 11 17.83 -19.65 -14.96
CA HIS A 11 18.29 -18.92 -13.77
C HIS A 11 17.11 -18.25 -13.04
N ARG A 12 16.83 -18.65 -11.79
CA ARG A 12 15.81 -17.99 -10.95
C ARG A 12 16.35 -16.68 -10.40
N VAL A 13 15.73 -15.56 -10.74
CA VAL A 13 16.03 -14.24 -10.18
C VAL A 13 15.03 -13.92 -9.08
N ARG A 14 15.51 -13.54 -7.88
CA ARG A 14 14.63 -13.01 -6.82
C ARG A 14 14.18 -11.61 -7.20
N VAL A 15 12.89 -11.47 -7.48
CA VAL A 15 12.28 -10.18 -7.88
C VAL A 15 11.84 -9.36 -6.67
N TRP A 16 11.52 -9.98 -5.53
CA TRP A 16 11.14 -9.24 -4.31
C TRP A 16 11.89 -9.76 -3.10
N ASP A 17 12.42 -8.81 -2.33
CA ASP A 17 13.05 -9.12 -1.05
C ASP A 17 12.00 -9.55 0.01
N LEU A 18 12.48 -10.25 1.04
CA LEU A 18 11.62 -10.77 2.10
C LEU A 18 10.88 -9.65 2.86
N PRO A 19 11.51 -8.52 3.26
CA PRO A 19 10.81 -7.43 3.95
C PRO A 19 9.65 -6.83 3.13
N THR A 20 9.80 -6.70 1.81
CA THR A 20 8.73 -6.21 0.93
C THR A 20 7.54 -7.16 0.92
N ARG A 21 7.78 -8.48 0.89
CA ARG A 21 6.72 -9.48 0.93
C ARG A 21 6.01 -9.50 2.29
N LEU A 22 6.78 -9.47 3.38
CA LEU A 22 6.22 -9.47 4.73
C LEU A 22 5.37 -8.23 4.98
N SER A 23 5.87 -7.04 4.64
CA SER A 23 5.09 -5.80 4.80
C SER A 23 3.82 -5.80 3.94
N HIS A 24 3.89 -6.28 2.69
CA HIS A 24 2.71 -6.38 1.83
C HIS A 24 1.62 -7.27 2.45
N TRP A 25 1.96 -8.50 2.84
CA TRP A 25 0.99 -9.42 3.43
C TRP A 25 0.51 -8.98 4.80
N ALA A 26 1.36 -8.32 5.59
CA ALA A 26 0.96 -7.71 6.85
C ALA A 26 -0.06 -6.58 6.63
N ILE A 27 0.15 -5.69 5.65
CA ILE A 27 -0.82 -4.65 5.29
C ILE A 27 -2.16 -5.27 4.91
N VAL A 28 -2.17 -6.27 4.02
CA VAL A 28 -3.40 -6.95 3.59
C VAL A 28 -4.15 -7.56 4.78
N THR A 29 -3.43 -8.27 5.64
CA THR A 29 -4.02 -8.96 6.80
C THR A 29 -4.56 -7.97 7.82
N LEU A 30 -3.76 -6.96 8.22
CA LEU A 30 -4.13 -5.98 9.22
C LEU A 30 -5.26 -5.08 8.74
N PHE A 31 -5.26 -4.69 7.46
CA PHE A 31 -6.38 -3.95 6.87
C PHE A 31 -7.68 -4.77 6.93
N GLY A 32 -7.61 -6.07 6.60
CA GLY A 32 -8.75 -6.98 6.72
C GLY A 32 -9.27 -7.09 8.15
N ILE A 33 -8.37 -7.17 9.14
CA ILE A 33 -8.72 -7.18 10.57
C ILE A 33 -9.38 -5.85 10.97
N CYS A 34 -8.82 -4.70 10.58
CA CYS A 34 -9.41 -3.39 10.86
C CYS A 34 -10.84 -3.30 10.33
N TRP A 35 -11.05 -3.73 9.09
CA TRP A 35 -12.36 -3.70 8.45
C TRP A 35 -13.37 -4.62 9.14
N TRP A 36 -12.97 -5.88 9.38
CA TRP A 36 -13.82 -6.85 10.09
C TRP A 36 -14.17 -6.38 11.50
N ALA A 37 -13.19 -5.87 12.24
CA ALA A 37 -13.35 -5.40 13.60
C ALA A 37 -14.29 -4.19 13.67
N ALA A 38 -14.17 -3.25 12.73
CA ALA A 38 -15.09 -2.11 12.64
C ALA A 38 -16.53 -2.54 12.34
N LYS A 39 -16.73 -3.49 11.41
CA LYS A 39 -18.07 -4.00 11.05
C LYS A 39 -18.71 -4.86 12.15
N SER A 40 -17.90 -5.48 13.00
CA SER A 40 -18.36 -6.39 14.06
C SER A 40 -18.38 -5.74 15.45
N ASP A 41 -18.28 -4.41 15.52
CA ASP A 41 -18.24 -3.63 16.78
C ASP A 41 -17.13 -4.07 17.76
N HIS A 42 -16.01 -4.54 17.21
CA HIS A 42 -14.84 -5.00 17.96
C HIS A 42 -13.76 -3.92 18.01
N MET A 43 -14.11 -2.76 18.59
CA MET A 43 -13.27 -1.56 18.51
C MET A 43 -11.86 -1.73 19.11
N ARG A 44 -11.71 -2.51 20.17
CA ARG A 44 -10.37 -2.84 20.73
C ARG A 44 -9.48 -3.51 19.68
N TRP A 45 -10.01 -4.44 18.89
CA TRP A 45 -9.26 -5.12 17.83
C TRP A 45 -8.97 -4.17 16.67
N HIS A 46 -9.91 -3.29 16.33
CA HIS A 46 -9.71 -2.25 15.32
C HIS A 46 -8.55 -1.32 15.71
N LEU A 47 -8.50 -0.84 16.95
CA LEU A 47 -7.42 0.03 17.43
C LEU A 47 -6.05 -0.67 17.42
N ILE A 48 -5.97 -1.90 17.95
CA ILE A 48 -4.72 -2.68 17.97
C ILE A 48 -4.21 -2.94 16.55
N ALA A 49 -5.09 -3.40 15.65
CA ALA A 49 -4.76 -3.64 14.26
C ALA A 49 -4.41 -2.35 13.51
N GLY A 50 -5.08 -1.24 13.83
CA GLY A 50 -4.83 0.09 13.28
C GLY A 50 -3.43 0.61 13.63
N TYR A 51 -3.00 0.47 14.88
CA TYR A 51 -1.65 0.84 15.29
C TYR A 51 -0.58 -0.06 14.67
N ALA A 52 -0.83 -1.37 14.58
CA ALA A 52 0.07 -2.29 13.89
C ALA A 52 0.16 -1.92 12.39
N LEU A 53 -0.96 -1.64 11.74
CA LEU A 53 -1.03 -1.24 10.33
C LEU A 53 -0.27 0.06 10.09
N LEU A 54 -0.47 1.07 10.95
CA LEU A 54 0.28 2.32 10.92
C LEU A 54 1.79 2.06 10.97
N GLY A 55 2.25 1.21 11.89
CA GLY A 55 3.66 0.83 12.00
C GLY A 55 4.21 0.16 10.74
N VAL A 56 3.46 -0.77 10.15
CA VAL A 56 3.85 -1.46 8.91
C VAL A 56 3.87 -0.50 7.71
N VAL A 57 2.92 0.42 7.63
CA VAL A 57 2.87 1.45 6.56
C VAL A 57 4.08 2.39 6.66
N TRP A 58 4.41 2.87 7.87
CA TRP A 58 5.62 3.67 8.10
C TRP A 58 6.89 2.92 7.76
N PHE A 59 6.99 1.66 8.18
CA PHE A 59 8.08 0.78 7.78
C PHE A 59 8.17 0.67 6.26
N ARG A 60 7.05 0.47 5.56
CA ARG A 60 7.02 0.32 4.11
C ARG A 60 7.44 1.60 3.38
N LEU A 61 7.05 2.76 3.90
CA LEU A 61 7.51 4.06 3.38
C LEU A 61 9.02 4.19 3.52
N ALA A 62 9.54 3.98 4.73
CA ALA A 62 10.97 3.99 5.02
C ALA A 62 11.77 3.01 4.14
N TRP A 63 11.30 1.76 4.04
CA TRP A 63 11.87 0.73 3.17
C TRP A 63 11.81 1.11 1.68
N GLY A 64 10.84 1.93 1.28
CA GLY A 64 10.77 2.47 -0.07
C GLY A 64 11.86 3.51 -0.39
N PHE A 65 12.56 4.05 0.59
CA PHE A 65 13.69 4.96 0.34
C PHE A 65 15.04 4.25 0.35
N TRP A 66 15.26 3.32 1.27
CA TRP A 66 16.59 2.69 1.47
C TRP A 66 16.61 1.17 1.33
N GLY A 67 15.47 0.52 1.08
CA GLY A 67 15.37 -0.93 0.95
C GLY A 67 16.02 -1.49 -0.31
N GLY A 68 15.72 -2.75 -0.60
CA GLY A 68 16.21 -3.45 -1.79
C GLY A 68 15.80 -2.76 -3.09
N GLN A 69 16.54 -3.04 -4.17
CA GLN A 69 16.36 -2.38 -5.47
C GLN A 69 14.92 -2.41 -5.98
N THR A 70 14.22 -3.53 -5.78
CA THR A 70 12.84 -3.71 -6.25
C THR A 70 11.79 -3.07 -5.34
N ALA A 71 12.20 -2.61 -4.16
CA ALA A 71 11.35 -1.96 -3.16
C ALA A 71 11.46 -0.43 -3.19
N ARG A 72 12.59 0.08 -3.73
CA ARG A 72 12.96 1.49 -3.69
C ARG A 72 12.19 2.33 -4.70
N PHE A 73 11.56 3.42 -4.26
CA PHE A 73 10.73 4.27 -5.10
C PHE A 73 11.49 4.82 -6.31
N SER A 74 12.76 5.19 -6.15
CA SER A 74 13.62 5.67 -7.25
C SER A 74 13.76 4.67 -8.40
N ASP A 75 13.66 3.38 -8.11
CA ASP A 75 14.03 2.32 -9.04
C ASP A 75 12.82 1.89 -9.90
N PHE A 76 11.61 1.99 -9.34
CA PHE A 76 10.38 1.59 -10.04
C PHE A 76 9.42 2.74 -10.38
N VAL A 77 9.50 3.90 -9.70
CA VAL A 77 8.67 5.06 -10.03
C VAL A 77 9.28 5.78 -11.23
N ARG A 78 8.55 5.81 -12.34
CA ARG A 78 8.97 6.49 -13.57
C ARG A 78 8.37 7.89 -13.65
N GLY A 79 9.12 8.82 -14.24
CA GLY A 79 8.67 10.20 -14.43
C GLY A 79 7.40 10.31 -15.30
N PRO A 80 6.66 11.43 -15.18
CA PRO A 80 5.33 11.60 -15.77
C PRO A 80 5.31 11.38 -17.29
N ALA A 81 6.35 11.82 -18.01
CA ALA A 81 6.48 11.61 -19.46
C ALA A 81 6.60 10.11 -19.84
N ALA A 82 7.31 9.31 -19.04
CA ALA A 82 7.46 7.88 -19.27
C ALA A 82 6.15 7.14 -18.98
N THR A 83 5.43 7.53 -17.94
CA THR A 83 4.14 6.97 -17.58
C THR A 83 3.07 7.30 -18.63
N LEU A 84 3.02 8.54 -19.12
CA LEU A 84 2.08 8.94 -20.17
C LEU A 84 2.37 8.23 -21.50
N ARG A 85 3.66 8.07 -21.85
CA ARG A 85 4.07 7.30 -23.02
C ARG A 85 3.67 5.81 -22.91
N TYR A 86 3.81 5.22 -21.73
CA TYR A 86 3.34 3.87 -21.46
C TYR A 86 1.82 3.77 -21.61
N LEU A 87 1.06 4.72 -21.05
CA LEU A 87 -0.40 4.78 -21.16
C LEU A 87 -0.85 4.86 -22.62
N ARG A 88 -0.23 5.76 -23.42
CA ARG A 88 -0.53 5.90 -24.84
C ARG A 88 -0.27 4.62 -25.62
N LYS A 89 0.85 3.94 -25.36
CA LYS A 89 1.18 2.64 -26.00
C LYS A 89 0.17 1.56 -25.62
N LEU A 90 -0.22 1.49 -24.35
CA LEU A 90 -1.22 0.54 -23.87
C LEU A 90 -2.57 0.73 -24.57
N LEU A 91 -3.01 1.99 -24.70
CA LEU A 91 -4.29 2.35 -25.33
C LEU A 91 -4.28 2.19 -26.86
N SER A 92 -3.12 2.29 -27.51
CA SER A 92 -3.00 2.26 -28.99
C SER A 92 -2.62 0.89 -29.57
N ARG A 93 -1.96 0.02 -28.81
CA ARG A 93 -1.45 -1.28 -29.31
C ARG A 93 -1.93 -2.51 -28.54
N GLY A 94 -2.75 -2.31 -27.51
CA GLY A 94 -3.21 -3.39 -26.63
C GLY A 94 -2.09 -3.91 -25.71
N VAL A 95 -2.49 -4.70 -24.71
CA VAL A 95 -1.65 -5.14 -23.58
C VAL A 95 -0.46 -6.02 -24.01
N GLY A 96 -0.52 -6.65 -25.17
CA GLY A 96 0.42 -7.71 -25.59
C GLY A 96 1.84 -7.26 -25.98
N ASP A 97 2.05 -5.97 -26.28
CA ASP A 97 3.25 -5.53 -27.02
C ASP A 97 4.24 -4.67 -26.18
N SER A 98 4.01 -4.58 -24.87
CA SER A 98 4.93 -3.88 -23.96
C SER A 98 5.69 -4.89 -23.10
N PRO A 99 7.04 -4.94 -23.18
CA PRO A 99 7.85 -5.74 -22.28
C PRO A 99 7.49 -5.37 -20.84
N ALA A 100 6.96 -6.32 -20.08
CA ALA A 100 6.65 -6.11 -18.66
C ALA A 100 7.98 -5.81 -17.94
N PRO A 101 8.19 -4.60 -17.39
CA PRO A 101 9.39 -4.33 -16.63
C PRO A 101 9.43 -5.25 -15.42
N LEU A 102 10.61 -5.81 -15.11
CA LEU A 102 10.79 -6.62 -13.91
C LEU A 102 10.36 -5.81 -12.67
N GLY A 103 9.40 -6.34 -11.91
CA GLY A 103 8.83 -5.69 -10.72
C GLY A 103 7.53 -4.96 -10.98
N HIS A 104 7.58 -3.69 -11.41
CA HIS A 104 6.40 -2.86 -11.61
C HIS A 104 6.42 -2.17 -12.98
N ASN A 105 5.28 -2.20 -13.67
CA ASN A 105 5.04 -1.30 -14.79
C ASN A 105 4.71 0.12 -14.26
N PRO A 106 4.75 1.17 -15.09
CA PRO A 106 4.48 2.54 -14.64
C PRO A 106 3.11 2.74 -13.98
N LEU A 107 2.08 1.99 -14.39
CA LEU A 107 0.76 2.02 -13.74
C LEU A 107 0.78 1.32 -12.37
N GLY A 108 1.46 0.19 -12.26
CA GLY A 108 1.67 -0.51 -10.99
C GLY A 108 2.43 0.36 -9.99
N ALA A 109 3.42 1.12 -10.46
CA ALA A 109 4.15 2.08 -9.63
C ALA A 109 3.21 3.16 -9.06
N LEU A 110 2.33 3.74 -9.91
CA LEU A 110 1.33 4.71 -9.46
C LEU A 110 0.32 4.10 -8.49
N SER A 111 -0.12 2.87 -8.73
CA SER A 111 -1.04 2.15 -7.84
C SER A 111 -0.44 1.95 -6.45
N VAL A 112 0.85 1.59 -6.35
CA VAL A 112 1.54 1.47 -5.05
C VAL A 112 1.56 2.80 -4.32
N LEU A 113 1.91 3.90 -5.00
CA LEU A 113 1.94 5.23 -4.39
C LEU A 113 0.55 5.69 -3.92
N ALA A 114 -0.47 5.48 -4.76
CA ALA A 114 -1.85 5.81 -4.42
C ALA A 114 -2.35 5.01 -3.20
N MET A 115 -2.07 3.71 -3.17
CA MET A 115 -2.47 2.85 -2.05
C MET A 115 -1.76 3.23 -0.75
N LEU A 116 -0.46 3.53 -0.80
CA LEU A 116 0.28 4.00 0.37
C LEU A 116 -0.24 5.35 0.86
N ALA A 117 -0.54 6.28 -0.06
CA ALA A 117 -1.14 7.56 0.31
C ALA A 117 -2.48 7.38 1.01
N LEU A 118 -3.37 6.53 0.46
CA LEU A 118 -4.66 6.22 1.07
C LEU A 118 -4.52 5.58 2.46
N LEU A 119 -3.59 4.63 2.65
CA LEU A 119 -3.34 3.99 3.94
C LEU A 119 -2.78 4.99 4.98
N VAL A 120 -1.89 5.89 4.57
CA VAL A 120 -1.37 6.96 5.44
C VAL A 120 -2.50 7.91 5.83
N SER A 121 -3.32 8.35 4.87
CA SER A 121 -4.48 9.19 5.16
C SER A 121 -5.44 8.50 6.11
N GLN A 122 -5.76 7.23 5.86
CA GLN A 122 -6.69 6.47 6.70
C GLN A 122 -6.21 6.34 8.15
N THR A 123 -4.97 5.89 8.33
CA THR A 123 -4.39 5.75 9.67
C THR A 123 -4.24 7.10 10.37
N THR A 124 -3.91 8.17 9.64
CA THR A 124 -3.85 9.53 10.20
C THR A 124 -5.23 10.00 10.64
N PHE A 125 -6.27 9.82 9.83
CA PHE A 125 -7.63 10.20 10.21
C PHE A 125 -8.09 9.43 11.46
N GLY A 126 -7.76 8.15 11.57
CA GLY A 126 -8.04 7.35 12.76
C GLY A 126 -7.35 7.88 14.03
N LEU A 127 -6.12 8.39 13.92
CA LEU A 127 -5.38 8.94 15.07
C LEU A 127 -6.04 10.20 15.65
N PHE A 128 -6.68 11.00 14.81
CA PHE A 128 -7.36 12.24 15.21
C PHE A 128 -8.89 12.10 15.36
N ALA A 129 -9.45 10.93 15.06
CA ALA A 129 -10.89 10.68 15.12
C ALA A 129 -11.43 10.83 16.55
N VAL A 130 -12.57 11.50 16.68
CA VAL A 130 -13.31 11.65 17.94
C VAL A 130 -14.59 10.83 17.88
N ASP A 131 -14.75 9.94 18.86
CA ASP A 131 -16.00 9.23 19.10
C ASP A 131 -16.98 10.08 19.94
N VAL A 132 -18.28 9.85 19.80
CA VAL A 132 -19.33 10.68 20.44
C VAL A 132 -19.27 10.56 21.96
N ASP A 133 -19.04 9.35 22.47
CA ASP A 133 -18.92 9.02 23.89
C ASP A 133 -17.46 9.06 24.39
N GLY A 134 -16.51 9.35 23.48
CA GLY A 134 -15.09 9.47 23.79
C GLY A 134 -14.36 8.13 24.02
N ILE A 135 -15.06 7.00 23.99
CA ILE A 135 -14.52 5.69 24.41
C ILE A 135 -13.51 5.15 23.38
N ALA A 136 -13.79 5.36 22.09
CA ALA A 136 -12.96 4.87 20.99
C ALA A 136 -12.17 5.96 20.25
N SER A 137 -11.93 7.11 20.88
CA SER A 137 -11.23 8.21 20.22
C SER A 137 -9.75 7.89 19.96
N GLY A 138 -9.22 8.43 18.86
CA GLY A 138 -7.81 8.33 18.54
C GLY A 138 -6.93 9.06 19.58
N PRO A 139 -5.68 8.65 19.76
CA PRO A 139 -4.80 9.16 20.83
C PRO A 139 -4.39 10.62 20.61
N TRP A 140 -4.52 11.13 19.38
CA TRP A 140 -4.21 12.52 19.03
C TRP A 140 -5.45 13.39 18.89
N SER A 141 -6.64 12.86 19.17
CA SER A 141 -7.90 13.60 19.15
C SER A 141 -7.88 14.86 20.03
N MET A 142 -7.15 14.84 21.15
CA MET A 142 -7.01 15.98 22.07
C MET A 142 -6.26 17.18 21.48
N TRP A 143 -5.59 17.01 20.34
CA TRP A 143 -4.80 18.06 19.68
C TRP A 143 -5.64 18.86 18.66
N VAL A 144 -6.91 18.50 18.48
CA VAL A 144 -7.83 19.12 17.53
C VAL A 144 -9.17 19.44 18.20
N SER A 145 -9.93 20.37 17.62
CA SER A 145 -11.28 20.66 18.12
C SER A 145 -12.20 19.45 17.92
N PHE A 146 -13.27 19.35 18.72
CA PHE A 146 -14.30 18.31 18.58
C PHE A 146 -14.82 18.22 17.14
N ASP A 147 -15.20 19.35 16.54
CA ASP A 147 -15.69 19.40 15.15
C ASP A 147 -14.67 18.87 14.14
N THR A 148 -13.38 19.16 14.36
CA THR A 148 -12.30 18.68 13.49
C THR A 148 -12.11 17.18 13.66
N GLY A 149 -12.08 16.69 14.90
CA GLY A 149 -12.02 15.25 15.20
C GLY A 149 -13.21 14.46 14.66
N ARG A 150 -14.41 15.05 14.67
CA ARG A 150 -15.61 14.47 14.04
C ARG A 150 -15.50 14.39 12.52
N ARG A 151 -14.88 15.38 11.86
CA ARG A 151 -14.59 15.31 10.42
C ARG A 151 -13.60 14.20 10.10
N PHE A 152 -12.56 14.05 10.92
CA PHE A 152 -11.61 12.94 10.76
C PHE A 152 -12.29 11.59 10.96
N ALA A 153 -13.17 11.44 11.97
CA ALA A 153 -13.97 10.24 12.15
C ALA A 153 -14.87 9.95 10.93
N HIS A 154 -15.50 11.00 10.37
CA HIS A 154 -16.30 10.87 9.16
C HIS A 154 -15.46 10.39 7.97
N TRP A 155 -14.35 11.07 7.64
CA TRP A 155 -13.47 10.67 6.53
C TRP A 155 -12.85 9.28 6.73
N HIS A 156 -12.55 8.92 7.97
CA HIS A 156 -12.10 7.59 8.34
C HIS A 156 -13.18 6.55 8.00
N ALA A 157 -14.44 6.83 8.31
CA ALA A 157 -15.57 5.93 8.04
C ALA A 157 -16.03 5.90 6.57
N THR A 158 -15.96 7.01 5.81
CA THR A 158 -16.54 7.14 4.46
C THR A 158 -16.06 6.07 3.48
N ASN A 159 -14.88 5.49 3.68
CA ASN A 159 -14.33 4.46 2.79
C ASN A 159 -15.02 3.08 2.95
N PHE A 160 -15.92 2.92 3.93
CA PHE A 160 -16.50 1.64 4.32
C PHE A 160 -18.03 1.64 4.48
N HIS A 161 -18.68 2.71 4.04
CA HIS A 161 -20.14 2.85 3.96
C HIS A 161 -20.70 2.34 2.65
#